data_AF-A0A959ZG15-F1
#
_entry.id   AF-A0A959ZG15-F1
#
_cell.length_a   1.000
_cell.length_b   1.000
_cell.length_c   1.000
_cell.angle_alpha   90.00
_cell.angle_beta   90.00
_cell.angle_gamma   90.00
#
_symmetry.space_group_name_H-M   'P 1'
#
loop_
_entity.id
_entity.type
_entity.pdbx_description
1 polymer ?
#
loop_
_entity_poly.entity_id
_entity_poly.type
_entity_poly.pdbx_seq_one_letter_code
_entity_poly.pdbx_strand_id
1 'polypeptide(L)'
;MSLLLSLPYLLVDLAPLPETVLFLLEMVLGLALDAWSIAAFVLITWSSMNPATDVVDSISGFLRNSVRLIVPMVLLLVVMQIAIGIGLFLLVVPGVVLFTVWIAAQPACALERRGISASLLRSQKLTEGVRMKVAWSALVILLLAVIPSVLAFLSGSLSVTAISFLAGVVLYPMSTIAMTVIYARLVNLDRPGSGSIA
;
A
#
# COMPACT_ATOMS: atom_id res chain seq x y z
N MET A 1 29.96 -17.12 -6.38
CA MET A 1 28.64 -16.53 -6.71
C MET A 1 27.45 -17.38 -6.23
N SER A 2 27.65 -18.61 -5.73
CA SER A 2 26.63 -19.48 -5.10
C SER A 2 26.39 -19.19 -3.60
N LEU A 3 27.37 -18.62 -2.90
CA LEU A 3 27.27 -18.28 -1.47
C LEU A 3 26.32 -17.10 -1.17
N LEU A 4 26.22 -16.11 -2.06
CA LEU A 4 25.29 -14.98 -1.89
C LEU A 4 23.82 -15.38 -2.14
N LEU A 5 23.58 -16.40 -2.98
CA LEU A 5 22.25 -16.95 -3.24
C LEU A 5 21.77 -17.90 -2.12
N SER A 6 22.67 -18.40 -1.28
CA SER A 6 22.37 -19.31 -0.16
C SER A 6 22.26 -18.60 1.19
N LEU A 7 22.59 -17.31 1.29
CA LEU A 7 22.41 -16.49 2.50
C LEU A 7 20.98 -16.55 3.10
N PRO A 8 19.88 -16.52 2.32
CA PRO A 8 18.55 -16.67 2.92
C PRO A 8 18.37 -18.05 3.56
N TYR A 9 18.92 -19.11 2.96
CA TYR A 9 18.86 -20.47 3.52
C TYR A 9 19.78 -20.66 4.74
N LEU A 10 20.91 -19.94 4.78
CA LEU A 10 21.88 -20.00 5.89
C LEU A 10 21.39 -19.30 7.16
N LEU A 11 20.54 -18.29 7.03
CA LEU A 11 19.84 -17.67 8.17
C LEU A 11 18.71 -18.57 8.70
N VAL A 12 18.11 -19.40 7.84
CA VAL A 12 17.08 -20.38 8.20
C VAL A 12 17.66 -21.56 8.99
N ASP A 13 18.84 -22.05 8.61
CA ASP A 13 19.52 -23.18 9.30
C ASP A 13 20.05 -22.84 10.71
N LEU A 14 20.23 -21.55 11.04
CA LEU A 14 20.77 -21.13 12.34
C LEU A 14 19.72 -21.10 13.47
N ALA A 15 18.43 -21.23 13.15
CA ALA A 15 17.34 -21.24 14.11
C ALA A 15 16.58 -22.59 14.04
N PRO A 16 16.62 -23.46 15.05
CA PRO A 16 15.91 -24.74 15.08
C PRO A 16 14.40 -24.51 15.35
N LEU A 17 13.78 -23.63 14.57
CA LEU A 17 12.36 -23.33 14.65
C LEU A 17 11.61 -24.22 13.65
N PRO A 18 10.40 -24.69 13.99
CA PRO A 18 9.55 -25.36 13.01
C PRO A 18 9.32 -24.47 11.77
N GLU A 19 9.24 -25.04 10.58
CA GLU A 19 8.97 -24.31 9.33
C GLU A 19 7.72 -23.43 9.43
N THR A 20 6.71 -23.89 10.18
CA THR A 20 5.50 -23.11 10.46
C THR A 20 5.78 -21.82 11.22
N VAL A 21 6.74 -21.83 12.15
CA VAL A 21 7.12 -20.64 12.92
C VAL A 21 7.87 -19.66 12.03
N LEU A 22 8.79 -20.14 11.21
CA LEU A 22 9.51 -19.31 10.24
C LEU A 22 8.55 -18.64 9.26
N PHE A 23 7.59 -19.40 8.71
CA PHE A 23 6.55 -18.85 7.84
C PHE A 23 5.73 -17.75 8.52
N LEU A 24 5.31 -17.98 9.77
CA LEU A 24 4.55 -16.96 10.52
C LEU A 24 5.40 -15.71 10.81
N LEU A 25 6.69 -15.88 11.13
CA LEU A 25 7.60 -14.76 11.32
C LEU A 25 7.79 -13.96 10.04
N GLU A 26 8.04 -14.63 8.92
CA GLU A 26 8.14 -13.98 7.60
C GLU A 26 6.85 -13.23 7.22
N MET A 27 5.69 -13.83 7.48
CA MET A 27 4.40 -13.20 7.23
C MET A 27 4.23 -11.93 8.06
N VAL A 28 4.51 -12.00 9.37
CA VAL A 28 4.39 -10.85 10.28
C VAL A 28 5.39 -9.76 9.95
N LEU A 29 6.65 -10.14 9.68
CA LEU A 29 7.70 -9.20 9.27
C LEU A 29 7.37 -8.55 7.94
N GLY A 30 6.91 -9.32 6.95
CA GLY A 30 6.49 -8.83 5.64
C GLY A 30 5.36 -7.81 5.75
N LEU A 31 4.30 -8.11 6.51
CA LEU A 31 3.19 -7.19 6.76
C LEU A 31 3.65 -5.90 7.45
N ALA A 32 4.54 -6.01 8.45
CA ALA A 32 5.06 -4.85 9.15
C ALA A 32 5.93 -3.96 8.24
N LEU A 33 6.77 -4.57 7.39
CA LEU A 33 7.59 -3.86 6.41
C LEU A 33 6.75 -3.20 5.32
N ASP A 34 5.69 -3.86 4.85
CA ASP A 34 4.73 -3.33 3.89
C ASP A 34 4.02 -2.11 4.48
N ALA A 35 3.44 -2.25 5.67
CA ALA A 35 2.80 -1.17 6.42
C ALA A 35 3.73 0.03 6.66
N TRP A 36 4.98 -0.24 7.05
CA TRP A 36 5.99 0.80 7.25
C TRP A 36 6.33 1.52 5.93
N SER A 37 6.48 0.77 4.83
CA SER A 37 6.78 1.32 3.51
C SER A 37 5.66 2.23 3.01
N ILE A 38 4.40 1.81 3.15
CA ILE A 38 3.24 2.63 2.79
C ILE A 38 3.21 3.92 3.61
N ALA A 39 3.34 3.80 4.94
CA ALA A 39 3.38 4.97 5.81
C ALA A 39 4.51 5.93 5.43
N ALA A 40 5.72 5.40 5.19
CA ALA A 40 6.88 6.16 4.75
C ALA A 40 6.61 6.95 3.47
N PHE A 41 6.16 6.28 2.40
CA PHE A 41 5.91 6.91 1.12
C PHE A 41 4.77 7.93 1.19
N VAL A 42 3.70 7.64 1.94
CA VAL A 42 2.61 8.60 2.15
C VAL A 42 3.14 9.87 2.83
N LEU A 43 3.89 9.75 3.92
CA LEU A 43 4.39 10.90 4.68
C LEU A 43 5.37 11.74 3.85
N ILE A 44 6.29 11.10 3.13
CA ILE A 44 7.25 11.78 2.23
C ILE A 44 6.50 12.53 1.12
N THR A 45 5.58 11.85 0.44
CA THR A 45 4.81 12.45 -0.66
C THR A 45 3.97 13.62 -0.16
N TRP A 46 3.33 13.46 1.00
CA TRP A 46 2.52 14.51 1.60
C TRP A 46 3.35 15.73 2.01
N SER A 47 4.48 15.52 2.68
CA SER A 47 5.40 16.59 3.08
C SER A 47 5.96 17.32 1.85
N SER A 48 6.27 16.59 0.78
CA SER A 48 6.70 17.17 -0.49
C SER A 48 5.61 18.03 -1.15
N MET A 49 4.34 17.66 -1.05
CA MET A 49 3.22 18.46 -1.56
C MET A 49 2.83 19.64 -0.65
N ASN A 50 3.13 19.54 0.65
CA ASN A 50 2.75 20.51 1.67
C ASN A 50 3.97 20.86 2.53
N PRO A 51 4.93 21.65 2.00
CA PRO A 51 6.18 21.96 2.70
C PRO A 51 5.97 22.76 4.00
N ALA A 52 4.80 23.38 4.19
CA ALA A 52 4.41 24.02 5.45
C ALA A 52 3.98 23.03 6.55
N THR A 53 3.93 21.72 6.27
CA THR A 53 3.62 20.69 7.26
C THR A 53 4.91 19.97 7.68
N ASP A 54 5.31 20.21 8.93
CA ASP A 54 6.50 19.71 9.64
C ASP A 54 6.48 18.19 9.91
N VAL A 55 5.99 17.39 8.94
CA VAL A 55 5.82 15.95 9.12
C VAL A 55 7.16 15.22 8.99
N VAL A 56 8.14 15.81 8.30
CA VAL A 56 9.45 15.21 7.95
C VAL A 56 10.58 16.24 8.10
N ASP A 57 10.77 16.81 9.30
CA ASP A 57 11.84 17.81 9.53
C ASP A 57 13.22 17.17 9.80
N SER A 58 13.23 15.90 10.22
CA SER A 58 14.44 15.16 10.56
C SER A 58 14.26 13.67 10.29
N ILE A 59 15.33 12.98 9.88
CA ILE A 59 15.37 11.52 9.69
C ILE A 59 14.83 10.79 10.93
N SER A 60 15.17 11.30 12.12
CA SER A 60 14.70 10.75 13.40
C SER A 60 13.19 10.94 13.63
N GLY A 61 12.66 12.11 13.26
CA GLY A 61 11.23 12.42 13.33
C GLY A 61 10.42 11.57 12.36
N PHE A 62 10.92 11.40 11.14
CA PHE A 62 10.33 10.52 10.13
C PHE A 62 10.25 9.06 10.60
N LEU A 63 11.38 8.48 11.03
CA LEU A 63 11.39 7.09 11.49
C LEU A 63 10.41 6.88 12.64
N ARG A 64 10.38 7.80 13.61
CA ARG A 64 9.46 7.73 14.74
C ARG A 64 7.99 7.84 14.32
N ASN A 65 7.69 8.74 13.39
CA ASN A 65 6.33 8.95 12.89
C ASN A 65 5.83 7.75 12.09
N SER A 66 6.68 7.17 11.23
CA SER A 66 6.36 6.01 10.40
C SER A 66 6.20 4.74 11.24
N VAL A 67 7.08 4.49 12.22
CA VAL A 67 7.00 3.29 13.09
C VAL A 67 5.69 3.27 13.90
N ARG A 68 5.23 4.44 14.38
CA ARG A 68 3.94 4.55 15.09
C ARG A 68 2.73 4.22 14.23
N LEU A 69 2.88 4.28 12.91
CA LEU A 69 1.82 3.96 11.96
C LEU A 69 1.80 2.47 11.58
N ILE A 70 2.80 1.67 11.93
CA ILE A 70 2.86 0.25 11.55
C ILE A 70 1.62 -0.49 12.04
N VAL A 71 1.27 -0.39 13.33
CA VAL A 71 0.11 -1.10 13.89
C VAL A 71 -1.21 -0.72 13.20
N PRO A 72 -1.61 0.56 13.10
CA PRO A 72 -2.86 0.92 12.42
C PRO A 72 -2.84 0.62 10.92
N MET A 73 -1.68 0.70 10.26
CA MET A 73 -1.52 0.33 8.85
C MET A 73 -1.66 -1.18 8.63
N VAL A 74 -0.98 -2.02 9.42
CA VAL A 74 -1.10 -3.48 9.33
C VAL A 74 -2.57 -3.88 9.46
N LEU A 75 -3.28 -3.35 10.45
CA LEU A 75 -4.70 -3.68 10.63
C LEU A 75 -5.55 -3.20 9.45
N LEU A 76 -5.32 -1.99 8.94
CA LEU A 76 -6.02 -1.49 7.75
C LEU A 76 -5.74 -2.37 6.53
N LEU A 77 -4.48 -2.73 6.29
CA LEU A 77 -4.07 -3.55 5.16
C LEU A 77 -4.69 -4.93 5.25
N VAL A 78 -4.69 -5.58 6.42
CA VAL A 78 -5.35 -6.88 6.59
C VAL A 78 -6.83 -6.80 6.25
N VAL A 79 -7.55 -5.77 6.74
CA VAL A 79 -8.97 -5.57 6.42
C VAL A 79 -9.18 -5.34 4.92
N MET A 80 -8.39 -4.46 4.32
CA MET A 80 -8.47 -4.15 2.89
C MET A 80 -8.16 -5.38 2.04
N GLN A 81 -7.09 -6.10 2.33
CA GLN A 81 -6.64 -7.27 1.57
C GLN A 81 -7.65 -8.41 1.65
N ILE A 82 -8.25 -8.67 2.82
CA ILE A 82 -9.31 -9.68 2.97
C ILE A 82 -10.53 -9.26 2.15
N ALA A 83 -11.00 -8.03 2.30
CA ALA A 83 -12.23 -7.60 1.65
C ALA A 83 -12.08 -7.43 0.12
N ILE A 84 -10.96 -6.87 -0.35
CA ILE A 84 -10.65 -6.77 -1.79
C ILE A 84 -10.35 -8.16 -2.36
N GLY A 85 -9.61 -9.01 -1.63
CA GLY A 85 -9.31 -10.38 -2.04
C GLY A 85 -10.56 -11.23 -2.21
N ILE A 86 -11.47 -11.19 -1.22
CA ILE A 86 -12.80 -11.83 -1.32
C ILE A 86 -13.60 -11.25 -2.48
N GLY A 87 -13.58 -9.91 -2.64
CA GLY A 87 -14.23 -9.23 -3.74
C GLY A 87 -13.75 -9.76 -5.09
N LEU A 88 -12.44 -9.74 -5.33
CA LEU A 88 -11.83 -10.23 -6.56
C LEU A 88 -12.03 -11.73 -6.79
N PHE A 89 -12.08 -12.53 -5.72
CA PHE A 89 -12.30 -13.97 -5.78
C PHE A 89 -13.75 -14.33 -6.14
N LEU A 90 -14.74 -13.65 -5.56
CA LEU A 90 -16.17 -13.88 -5.86
C LEU A 90 -16.53 -13.41 -7.26
N LEU A 91 -16.20 -12.16 -7.60
CA LEU A 91 -16.34 -11.59 -8.93
C LEU A 91 -15.32 -10.45 -9.10
N VAL A 92 -14.57 -10.42 -10.20
CA VAL A 92 -13.55 -9.38 -10.43
C VAL A 92 -14.12 -7.95 -10.27
N VAL A 93 -15.35 -7.72 -10.72
CA VAL A 93 -16.01 -6.40 -10.68
C VAL A 93 -16.17 -5.83 -9.26
N PRO A 94 -16.81 -6.51 -8.28
CA PRO A 94 -16.90 -6.00 -6.91
C PRO A 94 -15.54 -5.78 -6.26
N GLY A 95 -14.52 -6.60 -6.55
CA GLY A 95 -13.16 -6.36 -6.07
C GLY A 95 -12.58 -5.03 -6.57
N VAL A 96 -12.73 -4.74 -7.87
CA VAL A 96 -12.29 -3.47 -8.48
C VAL A 96 -13.07 -2.28 -7.94
N VAL A 97 -14.39 -2.41 -7.77
CA VAL A 97 -15.23 -1.36 -7.20
C VAL A 97 -14.80 -1.05 -5.76
N LEU A 98 -14.54 -2.08 -4.96
CA LEU A 98 -14.11 -1.90 -3.58
C LEU A 98 -12.74 -1.22 -3.49
N PHE A 99 -11.79 -1.65 -4.33
CA PHE A 99 -10.50 -0.99 -4.45
C PHE A 99 -10.63 0.48 -4.85
N THR A 100 -11.55 0.80 -5.77
CA THR A 100 -11.81 2.17 -6.20
C THR A 100 -12.34 3.03 -5.05
N VAL A 101 -13.25 2.50 -4.24
CA VAL A 101 -13.84 3.22 -3.09
C VAL A 101 -12.80 3.43 -1.98
N TRP A 102 -11.86 2.50 -1.80
CA TRP A 102 -10.85 2.53 -0.74
C TRP A 102 -9.45 2.96 -1.20
N ILE A 103 -9.31 3.48 -2.42
CA ILE A 103 -8.02 3.92 -2.97
C ILE A 103 -7.33 5.00 -2.09
N ALA A 104 -8.12 5.79 -1.38
CA ALA A 104 -7.67 6.88 -0.51
C ALA A 104 -7.61 6.47 0.97
N ALA A 105 -7.92 5.21 1.32
CA ALA A 105 -7.97 4.77 2.70
C ALA A 105 -6.59 4.72 3.36
N GLN A 106 -5.58 4.26 2.62
CA GLN A 106 -4.18 4.23 3.07
C GLN A 106 -3.67 5.63 3.44
N PRO A 107 -3.69 6.64 2.54
CA PRO A 107 -3.26 7.99 2.90
C PRO A 107 -4.16 8.64 3.96
N ALA A 108 -5.47 8.38 3.96
CA ALA A 108 -6.36 8.87 5.02
C ALA A 108 -5.98 8.33 6.41
N CYS A 109 -5.59 7.05 6.51
CA CYS A 109 -5.17 6.46 7.79
C CYS A 109 -3.82 7.00 8.26
N ALA A 110 -2.85 7.14 7.36
CA ALA A 110 -1.52 7.66 7.69
C ALA A 110 -1.55 9.15 8.09
N LEU A 111 -2.36 9.95 7.38
CA LEU A 111 -2.37 11.40 7.56
C LEU A 111 -3.39 11.87 8.59
N GLU A 112 -4.62 11.32 8.59
CA GLU A 112 -5.67 11.78 9.49
C GLU A 112 -5.63 11.06 10.86
N ARG A 113 -4.99 9.88 10.97
CA ARG A 113 -4.86 9.10 12.21
C ARG A 113 -6.20 8.80 12.92
N ARG A 114 -7.29 8.68 12.18
CA ARG A 114 -8.68 8.53 12.72
C ARG A 114 -9.10 7.08 12.99
N GLY A 115 -8.21 6.11 12.82
CA GLY A 115 -8.51 4.69 12.96
C GLY A 115 -9.12 4.07 11.69
N ILE A 116 -9.16 2.74 11.63
CA ILE A 116 -9.40 1.96 10.40
C ILE A 116 -10.76 2.30 9.77
N SER A 117 -11.84 2.18 10.55
CA SER A 117 -13.21 2.40 10.06
C SER A 117 -13.44 3.84 9.59
N ALA A 118 -12.94 4.82 10.34
CA ALA A 118 -13.03 6.22 9.96
C ALA A 118 -12.24 6.51 8.66
N SER A 119 -11.08 5.89 8.47
CA SER A 119 -10.29 6.05 7.24
C SER A 119 -10.95 5.43 6.02
N LEU A 120 -11.58 4.25 6.16
CA LEU A 120 -12.35 3.63 5.07
C LEU A 120 -13.57 4.47 4.70
N LEU A 121 -14.34 4.94 5.69
CA LEU A 121 -15.48 5.84 5.49
C LEU A 121 -15.05 7.17 4.86
N ARG A 122 -13.92 7.74 5.29
CA ARG A 122 -13.35 8.95 4.70
C ARG A 122 -13.03 8.75 3.22
N SER A 123 -12.38 7.64 2.87
CA SER A 123 -12.08 7.31 1.48
C SER A 123 -13.36 7.17 0.64
N GLN A 124 -14.39 6.52 1.19
CA GLN A 124 -15.67 6.40 0.51
C GLN A 124 -16.33 7.76 0.27
N LYS A 125 -16.36 8.64 1.28
CA LYS A 125 -16.90 9.99 1.14
C LYS A 125 -16.13 10.81 0.11
N LEU A 126 -14.80 10.71 0.11
CA LEU A 126 -13.93 11.42 -0.84
C LEU A 126 -14.10 10.94 -2.29
N THR A 127 -14.50 9.68 -2.49
CA THR A 127 -14.71 9.12 -3.83
C THR A 127 -16.14 9.28 -4.33
N GLU A 128 -17.08 9.64 -3.46
CA GLU A 128 -18.46 9.96 -3.83
C GLU A 128 -18.52 11.15 -4.80
N GLY A 129 -19.32 11.03 -5.85
CA GLY A 129 -19.45 12.06 -6.90
C GLY A 129 -18.38 12.02 -8.02
N VAL A 130 -17.24 11.37 -7.81
CA VAL A 130 -16.15 11.29 -8.83
C VAL A 130 -15.67 9.86 -9.14
N ARG A 131 -16.44 8.84 -8.71
CA ARG A 131 -16.10 7.41 -8.81
C ARG A 131 -15.62 6.98 -10.20
N MET A 132 -16.24 7.45 -11.28
CA MET A 132 -15.85 7.06 -12.64
C MET A 132 -14.46 7.57 -13.05
N LYS A 133 -14.07 8.77 -12.61
CA LYS A 133 -12.73 9.31 -12.87
C LYS A 133 -11.67 8.56 -12.06
N VAL A 134 -12.01 8.22 -10.81
CA VAL A 134 -11.13 7.47 -9.90
C VAL A 134 -11.02 5.99 -10.30
N ALA A 135 -12.08 5.41 -10.86
CA ALA A 135 -12.11 4.00 -11.27
C ALA A 135 -11.03 3.65 -12.28
N TRP A 136 -10.76 4.52 -13.26
CA TRP A 136 -9.71 4.26 -14.25
C TRP A 136 -8.32 4.28 -13.62
N SER A 137 -8.02 5.29 -12.80
CA SER A 137 -6.75 5.34 -12.08
C SER A 137 -6.60 4.17 -11.11
N ALA A 138 -7.68 3.79 -10.43
CA ALA A 138 -7.71 2.67 -9.51
C ALA A 138 -7.42 1.36 -10.25
N LEU A 139 -8.06 1.14 -11.39
CA LEU A 139 -7.85 -0.04 -12.21
C LEU A 139 -6.39 -0.14 -12.68
N VAL A 140 -5.81 0.94 -13.20
CA VAL A 140 -4.40 0.94 -13.63
C VAL A 140 -3.46 0.60 -12.47
N ILE A 141 -3.67 1.23 -11.31
CA ILE A 141 -2.84 0.98 -10.12
C ILE A 141 -2.99 -0.48 -9.66
N LEU A 142 -4.22 -1.01 -9.63
CA LEU A 142 -4.49 -2.39 -9.27
C LEU A 142 -3.80 -3.37 -10.21
N LEU A 143 -3.88 -3.14 -11.52
CA LEU A 143 -3.24 -4.00 -12.51
C LEU A 143 -1.71 -3.98 -12.40
N LEU A 144 -1.11 -2.81 -12.19
CA LEU A 144 0.33 -2.67 -11.98
C LEU A 144 0.82 -3.40 -10.72
N ALA A 145 -0.01 -3.45 -9.67
CA ALA A 145 0.32 -4.17 -8.43
C ALA A 145 0.13 -5.69 -8.56
N VAL A 146 -0.93 -6.14 -9.24
CA VAL A 146 -1.36 -7.54 -9.24
C VAL A 146 -0.70 -8.35 -10.36
N ILE A 147 -0.59 -7.81 -11.57
CA ILE A 147 -0.12 -8.57 -12.74
C ILE A 147 1.29 -9.17 -12.52
N PRO A 148 2.32 -8.41 -12.08
CA PRO A 148 3.66 -8.96 -11.91
C PRO A 148 3.68 -10.11 -10.88
N SER A 149 2.90 -9.96 -9.81
CA SER A 149 2.77 -10.94 -8.73
C SER A 149 2.11 -12.22 -9.21
N VAL A 150 1.02 -12.11 -9.99
CA VAL A 150 0.31 -13.25 -10.56
C VAL A 150 1.17 -13.98 -11.60
N LEU A 151 1.86 -13.24 -12.48
CA LEU A 151 2.76 -13.83 -13.47
C LEU A 151 3.93 -14.58 -12.82
N ALA A 152 4.52 -14.01 -11.78
CA ALA A 152 5.57 -14.68 -11.00
C ALA A 152 5.05 -16.00 -10.41
N PHE A 153 3.91 -15.94 -9.71
CA PHE A 153 3.29 -17.09 -9.07
C PHE A 153 2.95 -18.21 -10.06
N LEU A 154 2.29 -17.88 -11.18
CA LEU A 154 1.88 -18.87 -12.18
C LEU A 154 3.05 -19.45 -12.96
N SER A 155 4.14 -18.69 -13.13
CA SER A 155 5.28 -19.14 -13.94
C SER A 155 6.08 -20.28 -13.30
N GLY A 156 6.15 -20.33 -11.97
CA GLY A 156 7.07 -21.20 -11.23
C GLY A 156 8.56 -21.00 -11.57
N SER A 157 8.89 -20.00 -12.40
CA SER A 157 10.23 -19.77 -12.93
C SER A 157 10.98 -18.78 -12.05
N LEU A 158 12.21 -19.14 -11.67
CA LEU A 158 13.09 -18.26 -10.91
C LEU A 158 13.38 -16.95 -11.67
N SER A 159 13.56 -17.02 -12.99
CA SER A 159 13.85 -15.84 -13.81
C SER A 159 12.67 -14.87 -13.85
N VAL A 160 11.45 -15.38 -14.03
CA VAL A 160 10.23 -14.55 -14.04
C VAL A 160 9.97 -13.96 -12.66
N THR A 161 10.16 -14.77 -11.61
CA THR A 161 10.03 -14.31 -10.22
C THR A 161 11.00 -13.17 -9.91
N ALA A 162 12.27 -13.30 -10.32
CA ALA A 162 13.27 -12.26 -10.15
C ALA A 162 12.89 -10.96 -10.90
N ILE A 163 12.41 -11.07 -12.15
CA ILE A 163 11.97 -9.91 -12.93
C ILE A 163 10.77 -9.22 -12.27
N SER A 164 9.76 -9.99 -11.83
CA SER A 164 8.59 -9.44 -11.14
C SER A 164 8.96 -8.79 -9.80
N PHE A 165 9.92 -9.34 -9.08
CA PHE A 165 10.45 -8.72 -7.86
C PHE A 165 11.10 -7.37 -8.17
N LEU A 166 11.98 -7.32 -9.18
CA LEU A 166 12.62 -6.08 -9.62
C LEU A 166 11.60 -5.04 -10.10
N ALA A 167 10.57 -5.47 -10.83
CA ALA A 167 9.46 -4.60 -11.21
C ALA A 167 8.71 -4.09 -9.97
N GLY A 168 8.45 -4.96 -8.99
CA GLY A 168 7.82 -4.61 -7.72
C GLY A 168 8.56 -3.52 -6.94
N VAL A 169 9.90 -3.56 -6.91
CA VAL A 169 10.74 -2.53 -6.26
C VAL A 169 10.45 -1.12 -6.81
N VAL A 170 10.10 -1.01 -8.09
CA VAL A 170 9.81 0.28 -8.75
C VAL A 170 8.31 0.60 -8.74
N LEU A 171 7.46 -0.38 -9.06
CA LEU A 171 6.02 -0.18 -9.19
C LEU A 171 5.34 0.10 -7.86
N TYR A 172 5.84 -0.51 -6.78
CA TYR A 172 5.29 -0.36 -5.45
C TYR A 172 5.32 1.10 -4.95
N PRO A 173 6.48 1.79 -4.89
CA PRO A 173 6.49 3.19 -4.47
C PRO A 173 5.67 4.09 -5.41
N MET A 174 5.70 3.84 -6.72
CA MET A 174 4.91 4.60 -7.70
C MET A 174 3.41 4.48 -7.42
N SER A 175 2.92 3.28 -7.09
CA SER A 175 1.51 3.06 -6.74
C SER A 175 1.10 3.83 -5.48
N THR A 176 1.96 3.84 -4.46
CA THR A 176 1.69 4.52 -3.18
C THR A 176 1.69 6.04 -3.33
N ILE A 177 2.63 6.57 -4.12
CA ILE A 177 2.69 8.00 -4.47
C ILE A 177 1.41 8.39 -5.23
N ALA A 178 1.01 7.60 -6.22
CA ALA A 178 -0.21 7.86 -7.00
C ALA A 178 -1.46 7.89 -6.11
N MET A 179 -1.62 6.94 -5.19
CA MET A 179 -2.72 6.94 -4.21
C MET A 179 -2.72 8.18 -3.31
N THR A 180 -1.54 8.60 -2.86
CA THR A 180 -1.39 9.81 -2.02
C THR A 180 -1.74 11.08 -2.79
N VAL A 181 -1.35 11.19 -4.06
CA VAL A 181 -1.71 12.31 -4.94
C VAL A 181 -3.21 12.30 -5.25
N ILE A 182 -3.80 11.14 -5.53
CA ILE A 182 -5.25 11.01 -5.72
C ILE A 182 -5.98 11.47 -4.45
N TYR A 183 -5.54 11.04 -3.27
CA TYR A 183 -6.09 11.50 -2.01
C TYR A 183 -6.01 13.03 -1.87
N ALA A 184 -4.85 13.64 -2.13
CA ALA A 184 -4.71 15.10 -2.05
C ALA A 184 -5.67 15.82 -3.02
N ARG A 185 -5.85 15.30 -4.24
CA ARG A 185 -6.82 15.84 -5.21
C ARG A 185 -8.27 15.68 -4.73
N LEU A 186 -8.64 14.51 -4.21
CA LEU A 186 -9.99 14.28 -3.69
C LEU A 186 -10.30 15.18 -2.49
N VAL A 187 -9.34 15.36 -1.59
CA VAL A 187 -9.48 16.30 -0.46
C VAL A 187 -9.67 17.73 -0.95
N ASN A 188 -8.97 18.14 -2.01
CA ASN A 188 -9.15 19.47 -2.60
C ASN A 188 -10.54 19.64 -3.24
N LEU A 189 -11.08 18.61 -3.88
CA LEU A 189 -12.43 18.63 -4.46
C LEU A 189 -13.56 18.65 -3.41
N ASP A 190 -13.32 18.08 -2.23
CA ASP A 190 -14.25 18.08 -1.09
C ASP A 190 -14.29 19.44 -0.36
N ARG A 191 -13.32 20.34 -0.60
CA ARG A 191 -13.28 21.67 0.05
C ARG A 191 -14.34 22.60 -0.57
N PRO A 192 -15.24 23.20 0.24
CA PRO A 192 -16.23 24.14 -0.26
C PRO A 192 -15.52 25.39 -0.84
N GLY A 193 -15.56 25.54 -2.16
CA GLY A 193 -14.99 26.68 -2.89
C GLY A 193 -14.04 26.36 -4.06
N SER A 194 -13.66 25.09 -4.29
CA SER A 194 -12.69 24.73 -5.35
C SER A 194 -13.30 24.53 -6.75
N GLY A 195 -14.59 24.81 -6.94
CA GLY A 195 -15.30 24.60 -8.20
C GLY A 195 -15.04 25.70 -9.23
N SER A 196 -13.77 25.99 -9.55
CA SER A 196 -13.45 26.88 -10.69
C SER A 196 -11.97 26.83 -11.07
N ILE A 197 -11.43 25.67 -11.45
CA ILE A 197 -10.32 25.65 -12.42
C ILE A 197 -10.46 24.37 -13.25
N ALA A 198 -11.18 24.48 -14.37
CA ALA A 198 -11.12 23.58 -15.50
C ALA A 198 -10.29 24.26 -16.60
#